data_AF-A0A9X0D008-F1
#
_entry.id   AF-A0A9X0D008-F1
#
_cell.length_a   1.000
_cell.length_b   1.000
_cell.length_c   1.000
_cell.angle_alpha   90.00
_cell.angle_beta   90.00
_cell.angle_gamma   90.00
#
_symmetry.space_group_name_H-M   'P 1'
#
loop_
_entity.id
_entity.type
_entity.pdbx_description
1 polymer ?
#
loop_
_entity_poly.entity_id
_entity_poly.type
_entity_poly.pdbx_seq_one_letter_code
_entity_poly.pdbx_strand_id
1 'polypeptide(L)'
;MGISCLLDEAICPQSTLGIARFKDNDGNPCKESKQVTLGDEEKGEYFKWLCVLVECINASLVPDHPGKWCHVDCFQVPRKYFAHMLNHLDIPILDSARDVKHRRQPIFKRNTRHLSYKVYNEESFRRLLEEQDDLQYKPAALFRNDEEVPDISEMGVGEALAFAKQRAKGKVARPTNRSLIEIGIGKGRRTREFELIWWPSLYSRSQYSKLTIRFFIRKISI
;
A
#
# COMPACT_ATOMS: atom_id res chain seq x y z
N MET A 1 -30.86 2.55 -46.03
CA MET A 1 -29.81 1.54 -45.77
C MET A 1 -28.56 2.27 -45.36
N GLY A 2 -28.14 2.10 -44.11
CA GLY A 2 -26.98 2.78 -43.52
C GLY A 2 -26.86 2.32 -42.07
N ILE A 3 -26.29 1.14 -41.89
CA ILE A 3 -26.04 0.48 -40.60
C ILE A 3 -24.55 0.63 -40.28
N SER A 4 -24.22 0.75 -38.99
CA SER A 4 -22.88 0.60 -38.37
C SER A 4 -22.00 1.86 -38.46
N CYS A 5 -21.39 2.37 -37.40
CA CYS A 5 -20.59 1.62 -36.43
C CYS A 5 -20.98 1.82 -34.97
N LEU A 6 -21.37 0.69 -34.38
CA LEU A 6 -21.43 0.44 -32.95
C LEU A 6 -20.02 0.31 -32.37
N LEU A 7 -19.97 0.60 -31.07
CA LEU A 7 -18.93 0.34 -30.08
C LEU A 7 -18.26 -1.01 -30.28
N ASP A 8 -16.94 -1.01 -30.49
CA ASP A 8 -16.10 -2.15 -30.12
C ASP A 8 -15.44 -1.84 -28.78
N GLU A 9 -16.02 -2.41 -27.74
CA GLU A 9 -15.39 -2.62 -26.45
C GLU A 9 -14.11 -3.44 -26.69
N ALA A 10 -12.95 -2.84 -26.45
CA ALA A 10 -11.69 -3.55 -26.46
C ALA A 10 -11.62 -4.48 -25.23
N ILE A 11 -12.13 -5.69 -25.42
CA ILE A 11 -11.89 -6.86 -24.58
C ILE A 11 -10.37 -7.06 -24.50
N CYS A 12 -9.81 -6.88 -23.30
CA CYS A 12 -8.40 -7.17 -23.05
C CYS A 12 -8.21 -8.69 -23.11
N PRO A 13 -7.40 -9.23 -24.04
CA PRO A 13 -7.24 -10.67 -24.19
C PRO A 13 -6.48 -11.21 -22.98
N GLN A 14 -7.11 -12.17 -22.28
CA GLN A 14 -6.37 -13.09 -21.42
C GLN A 14 -5.44 -13.91 -22.32
N SER A 15 -4.13 -13.75 -22.16
CA SER A 15 -3.15 -14.65 -22.77
C SER A 15 -2.22 -15.25 -21.72
N THR A 16 -2.29 -16.57 -21.72
CA THR A 16 -1.41 -17.61 -21.21
C THR A 16 0.11 -17.34 -21.29
N LEU A 17 0.81 -17.81 -20.26
CA LEU A 17 2.19 -18.35 -20.24
C LEU A 17 3.39 -17.42 -20.55
N GLY A 18 4.11 -17.05 -19.48
CA GLY A 18 5.47 -17.59 -19.30
C GLY A 18 6.67 -16.87 -19.93
N ILE A 19 6.55 -15.60 -20.33
CA ILE A 19 7.72 -14.79 -20.72
C ILE A 19 7.94 -13.74 -19.64
N ALA A 20 9.07 -13.82 -18.92
CA ALA A 20 9.48 -12.76 -18.01
C ALA A 20 9.56 -11.45 -18.80
N ARG A 21 8.61 -10.54 -18.54
CA ARG A 21 8.49 -9.26 -19.26
C ARG A 21 9.71 -8.35 -19.08
N PHE A 22 10.50 -8.60 -18.03
CA PHE A 22 11.66 -7.81 -17.68
C PHE A 22 12.92 -8.66 -17.66
N LYS A 23 13.97 -8.15 -18.30
CA LYS A 23 15.31 -8.72 -18.26
C LYS A 23 16.20 -7.86 -17.36
N ASP A 24 17.22 -8.46 -16.79
CA ASP A 24 18.25 -7.72 -16.07
C ASP A 24 19.36 -7.18 -16.96
N ASN A 25 20.30 -6.45 -16.36
CA ASN A 25 21.48 -5.92 -17.05
C ASN A 25 22.32 -6.99 -17.77
N ASP A 26 22.21 -8.25 -17.36
CA ASP A 26 22.90 -9.39 -17.96
C ASP A 26 21.99 -10.14 -18.98
N GLY A 27 20.80 -9.60 -19.26
CA GLY A 27 19.83 -10.17 -20.19
C GLY A 27 18.98 -11.32 -19.63
N ASN A 28 19.13 -11.66 -18.34
CA ASN A 28 18.40 -12.75 -17.72
C ASN A 28 16.99 -12.34 -17.34
N PRO A 29 15.99 -13.24 -17.47
CA PRO A 29 14.62 -12.98 -17.04
C PRO A 29 14.56 -12.65 -15.53
N CYS A 30 13.85 -11.58 -15.19
CA CYS A 30 13.57 -11.23 -13.81
C CYS A 30 12.73 -12.34 -13.18
N LYS A 31 13.27 -13.00 -12.14
CA LYS A 31 12.53 -13.97 -11.36
C LYS A 31 11.50 -13.22 -10.51
N GLU A 32 10.24 -13.33 -10.88
CA GLU A 32 9.12 -12.89 -10.05
C GLU A 32 9.12 -13.69 -8.74
N SER A 33 8.58 -13.08 -7.68
CA SER A 33 8.42 -13.79 -6.41
C SER A 33 7.42 -14.92 -6.63
N LYS A 34 7.84 -16.16 -6.42
CA LYS A 34 6.92 -17.30 -6.43
C LYS A 34 5.93 -17.13 -5.28
N GLN A 35 4.67 -17.45 -5.51
CA GLN A 35 3.66 -17.52 -4.45
C GLN A 35 4.13 -18.50 -3.37
N VAL A 36 3.99 -18.11 -2.10
CA VAL A 36 4.35 -18.91 -0.95
C VAL A 36 3.17 -18.85 0.03
N THR A 37 2.71 -20.01 0.46
CA THR A 37 1.79 -20.14 1.60
C THR A 37 2.64 -20.31 2.86
N LEU A 38 2.41 -19.46 3.86
CA LEU A 38 3.09 -19.54 5.15
C LEU A 38 2.50 -20.66 6.02
N GLY A 39 3.35 -21.35 6.77
CA GLY A 39 2.92 -22.26 7.84
C GLY A 39 2.33 -21.51 9.04
N ASP A 40 1.60 -22.19 9.93
CA ASP A 40 0.83 -21.54 11.00
C ASP A 40 1.70 -20.71 11.97
N GLU A 41 2.86 -21.24 12.40
CA GLU A 41 3.80 -20.49 13.23
C GLU A 41 4.37 -19.25 12.50
N GLU A 42 4.63 -19.39 11.19
CA GLU A 42 5.16 -18.30 10.37
C GLU A 42 4.12 -17.20 10.11
N LYS A 43 2.83 -17.57 10.06
CA LYS A 43 1.71 -16.63 9.97
C LYS A 43 1.63 -15.75 11.21
N GLY A 44 1.82 -16.30 12.40
CA GLY A 44 1.83 -15.51 13.64
C GLY A 44 2.87 -14.38 13.61
N GLU A 45 4.10 -14.69 13.19
CA GLU A 45 5.15 -13.68 13.04
C GLU A 45 4.89 -12.70 11.87
N TYR A 46 4.28 -13.19 10.79
CA TYR A 46 3.84 -12.35 9.68
C TYR A 46 2.77 -11.34 10.10
N PHE A 47 1.78 -11.75 10.91
CA PHE A 47 0.74 -10.86 11.41
C PHE A 47 1.29 -9.79 12.33
N LYS A 48 2.22 -10.14 13.23
CA LYS A 48 2.94 -9.13 14.03
C LYS A 48 3.65 -8.11 13.15
N TRP A 49 4.34 -8.57 12.12
CA TRP A 49 4.99 -7.69 11.15
C TRP A 49 3.98 -6.81 10.39
N LEU A 50 2.85 -7.37 9.99
CA LEU A 50 1.76 -6.68 9.31
C LEU A 50 1.13 -5.60 10.21
N CYS A 51 0.96 -5.86 11.50
CA CYS A 51 0.49 -4.86 12.48
C CYS A 51 1.38 -3.63 12.51
N VAL A 52 2.70 -3.83 12.59
CA VAL A 52 3.68 -2.72 12.56
C VAL A 52 3.58 -1.95 11.24
N LEU A 53 3.35 -2.65 10.14
CA LEU A 53 3.16 -2.00 8.85
C LEU A 53 1.88 -1.14 8.83
N VAL A 54 0.76 -1.66 9.34
CA VAL A 54 -0.51 -0.93 9.48
C VAL A 54 -0.33 0.29 10.38
N GLU A 55 0.36 0.16 11.50
CA GLU A 55 0.66 1.27 12.40
C GLU A 55 1.43 2.38 11.69
N CYS A 56 2.46 2.03 10.93
CA CYS A 56 3.27 2.98 10.16
C CYS A 56 2.45 3.69 9.06
N ILE A 57 1.53 2.98 8.41
CA ILE A 57 0.62 3.55 7.41
C ILE A 57 -0.36 4.53 8.07
N ASN A 58 -1.00 4.12 9.17
CA ASN A 58 -1.92 4.95 9.94
C ASN A 58 -1.20 6.21 10.46
N ALA A 59 0.03 6.09 10.97
CA ALA A 59 0.85 7.20 11.42
C ALA A 59 1.20 8.20 10.30
N SER A 60 1.09 7.80 9.02
CA SER A 60 1.30 8.73 7.90
C SER A 60 0.14 9.72 7.72
N LEU A 61 -1.01 9.50 8.36
CA LEU A 61 -2.20 10.36 8.27
C LEU A 61 -2.06 11.71 8.98
N VAL A 62 -1.00 11.94 9.77
CA VAL A 62 -0.70 13.19 10.50
C VAL A 62 -0.98 14.43 9.63
N PRO A 63 -1.59 15.50 10.18
CA PRO A 63 -2.14 16.62 9.42
C PRO A 63 -1.05 17.62 8.96
N ASP A 64 -0.13 17.15 8.15
CA ASP A 64 0.85 17.98 7.44
C ASP A 64 0.27 18.37 6.07
N HIS A 65 0.22 19.67 5.76
CA HIS A 65 -0.26 20.21 4.49
C HIS A 65 0.90 20.67 3.60
N PRO A 66 0.84 20.46 2.27
CA PRO A 66 -0.25 19.89 1.49
C PRO A 66 -0.21 18.34 1.38
N GLY A 67 -1.24 17.76 0.74
CA GLY A 67 -1.25 16.33 0.40
C GLY A 67 0.00 15.88 -0.37
N LYS A 68 0.52 14.70 -0.03
CA LYS A 68 1.86 14.25 -0.44
C LYS A 68 1.92 12.74 -0.67
N TRP A 69 2.93 12.35 -1.44
CA TRP A 69 3.34 10.95 -1.55
C TRP A 69 4.10 10.53 -0.30
N CYS A 70 3.57 9.54 0.40
CA CYS A 70 4.17 8.95 1.58
C CYS A 70 4.95 7.69 1.21
N HIS A 71 6.02 7.42 1.97
CA HIS A 71 6.87 6.25 1.80
C HIS A 71 7.07 5.60 3.17
N VAL A 72 6.65 4.34 3.30
CA VAL A 72 6.94 3.52 4.48
C VAL A 72 8.02 2.53 4.09
N ASP A 73 9.18 2.64 4.73
CA ASP A 73 10.34 1.79 4.47
C ASP A 73 10.42 0.67 5.52
N CYS A 74 10.18 -0.58 5.10
CA CYS A 74 10.37 -1.77 5.91
C CYS A 74 11.72 -2.41 5.56
N PHE A 75 12.64 -2.42 6.53
CA PHE A 75 13.96 -3.06 6.37
C PHE A 75 13.92 -4.50 6.88
N GLN A 76 14.82 -5.33 6.34
CA GLN A 76 14.96 -6.74 6.72
C GLN A 76 13.64 -7.54 6.68
N VAL A 77 12.84 -7.33 5.63
CA VAL A 77 11.59 -8.08 5.42
C VAL A 77 11.91 -9.47 4.86
N PRO A 78 11.46 -10.56 5.50
CA PRO A 78 11.61 -11.90 4.96
C PRO A 78 10.98 -12.02 3.56
N ARG A 79 11.68 -12.66 2.63
CA ARG A 79 11.17 -12.88 1.26
C ARG A 79 9.81 -13.58 1.23
N LYS A 80 9.58 -14.51 2.15
CA LYS A 80 8.33 -15.26 2.27
C LYS A 80 7.13 -14.38 2.62
N TYR A 81 7.32 -13.31 3.40
CA TYR A 81 6.25 -12.36 3.74
C TYR A 81 5.82 -11.57 2.51
N PHE A 82 6.79 -11.04 1.77
CA PHE A 82 6.48 -10.33 0.52
C PHE A 82 5.79 -11.24 -0.51
N ALA A 83 6.25 -12.49 -0.64
CA ALA A 83 5.62 -13.49 -1.49
C ALA A 83 4.17 -13.79 -1.10
N HIS A 84 3.90 -13.92 0.20
CA HIS A 84 2.56 -14.13 0.75
C HIS A 84 1.65 -12.93 0.48
N MET A 85 2.13 -11.70 0.71
CA MET A 85 1.36 -10.47 0.41
C MET A 85 0.97 -10.37 -1.07
N LEU A 86 1.90 -10.66 -1.99
CA LEU A 86 1.61 -10.60 -3.43
C LEU A 86 0.53 -11.59 -3.84
N ASN A 87 0.47 -12.75 -3.18
CA ASN A 87 -0.59 -13.73 -3.40
C ASN A 87 -1.97 -13.19 -2.98
N HIS A 88 -2.04 -12.54 -1.82
CA HIS A 88 -3.28 -11.96 -1.30
C HIS A 88 -3.80 -10.75 -2.08
N LEU A 89 -2.92 -9.99 -2.71
CA LEU A 89 -3.32 -8.82 -3.50
C LEU A 89 -3.83 -9.18 -4.90
N ASP A 90 -3.82 -10.47 -5.28
CA ASP A 90 -4.11 -10.92 -6.64
C ASP A 90 -3.33 -10.10 -7.68
N ILE A 91 -2.05 -9.78 -7.40
CA ILE A 91 -1.18 -9.04 -8.35
C ILE A 91 -0.31 -10.07 -9.08
N PRO A 92 -0.71 -10.53 -10.28
CA PRO A 92 0.07 -11.50 -11.01
C PRO A 92 1.26 -10.87 -11.75
N ILE A 93 1.33 -9.54 -11.89
CA ILE A 93 2.21 -8.91 -12.87
C ILE A 93 3.07 -7.83 -12.21
N LEU A 94 4.38 -7.98 -12.39
CA LEU A 94 5.35 -6.94 -12.10
C LEU A 94 5.15 -5.74 -13.05
N ASP A 95 4.97 -4.53 -12.52
CA ASP A 95 4.81 -3.32 -13.34
C ASP A 95 6.13 -2.82 -13.89
N SER A 96 7.19 -2.87 -13.09
CA SER A 96 8.52 -2.44 -13.54
C SER A 96 9.66 -3.10 -12.79
N ALA A 97 10.74 -3.43 -13.51
CA ALA A 97 12.03 -3.82 -12.95
C ALA A 97 13.10 -2.83 -13.39
N ARG A 98 13.92 -2.34 -12.45
CA ARG A 98 15.05 -1.45 -12.76
C ARG A 98 16.23 -1.79 -11.87
N ASP A 99 17.42 -1.75 -12.43
CA ASP A 99 18.65 -1.76 -11.64
C ASP A 99 19.05 -0.32 -11.34
N VAL A 100 19.18 0.00 -10.05
CA VAL A 100 19.45 1.37 -9.58
C VAL A 100 20.64 1.39 -8.63
N LYS A 101 21.35 2.52 -8.63
CA LYS A 101 22.45 2.74 -7.69
C LYS A 101 21.88 3.06 -6.31
N HIS A 102 22.14 2.21 -5.33
CA HIS A 102 21.73 2.50 -3.95
C HIS A 102 22.70 3.52 -3.35
N ARG A 103 22.23 4.77 -3.19
CA ARG A 103 23.05 5.88 -2.68
C ARG A 103 22.73 6.28 -1.25
N ARG A 104 21.66 5.73 -0.65
CA ARG A 104 21.25 6.06 0.73
C ARG A 104 21.93 5.14 1.72
N GLN A 105 22.35 5.68 2.86
CA GLN A 105 22.86 4.86 3.95
C GLN A 105 21.72 4.11 4.65
N PRO A 106 21.98 2.91 5.19
CA PRO A 106 23.21 2.12 5.02
C PRO A 106 23.36 1.54 3.59
N ILE A 107 24.53 1.72 2.98
CA ILE A 107 24.82 1.24 1.61
C ILE A 107 25.39 -0.17 1.70
N PHE A 108 24.55 -1.19 1.48
CA PHE A 108 24.98 -2.59 1.49
C PHE A 108 25.46 -3.11 0.12
N LYS A 109 24.95 -2.52 -0.97
CA LYS A 109 25.39 -2.78 -2.35
C LYS A 109 25.34 -1.52 -3.18
N ARG A 110 26.28 -1.38 -4.12
CA ARG A 110 26.36 -0.23 -5.03
C ARG A 110 25.20 -0.20 -6.03
N ASN A 111 24.84 -1.36 -6.57
CA ASN A 111 23.70 -1.54 -7.46
C ASN A 111 22.72 -2.53 -6.83
N THR A 112 21.44 -2.21 -6.86
CA THR A 112 20.37 -3.08 -6.37
C THR A 112 19.23 -3.10 -7.37
N ARG A 113 18.49 -4.19 -7.36
CA ARG A 113 17.29 -4.33 -8.18
C ARG A 113 16.10 -3.73 -7.45
N HIS A 114 15.30 -2.99 -8.19
CA HIS A 114 14.05 -2.38 -7.79
C HIS A 114 12.93 -3.02 -8.60
N LEU A 115 12.03 -3.73 -7.93
CA LEU A 115 10.83 -4.32 -8.51
C LEU A 115 9.62 -3.54 -8.00
N SER A 116 8.77 -3.02 -8.88
CA SER A 116 7.59 -2.23 -8.49
C SER A 116 6.32 -2.95 -8.95
N TYR A 117 5.37 -3.05 -8.02
CA TYR A 117 4.06 -3.65 -8.17
C TYR A 117 3.02 -2.62 -7.77
N LYS A 118 2.05 -2.34 -8.64
CA LYS A 118 1.06 -1.29 -8.45
C LYS A 118 -0.32 -1.90 -8.25
N VAL A 119 -0.98 -1.43 -7.19
CA VAL A 119 -2.34 -1.77 -6.83
C VAL A 119 -3.21 -0.54 -7.02
N TYR A 120 -4.31 -0.73 -7.74
CA TYR A 120 -5.31 0.31 -7.99
C TYR A 120 -6.64 0.01 -7.31
N ASN A 121 -6.80 -1.18 -6.74
CA ASN A 121 -7.97 -1.59 -5.99
C ASN A 121 -7.74 -1.37 -4.48
N GLU A 122 -8.41 -0.38 -3.91
CA GLU A 122 -8.35 -0.10 -2.47
C GLU A 122 -8.81 -1.30 -1.63
N GLU A 123 -9.81 -2.04 -2.10
CA GLU A 123 -10.42 -3.11 -1.31
C GLU A 123 -9.49 -4.33 -1.20
N SER A 124 -8.79 -4.69 -2.27
CA SER A 124 -7.75 -5.72 -2.21
C SER A 124 -6.67 -5.36 -1.19
N PHE A 125 -6.29 -4.08 -1.15
CA PHE A 125 -5.30 -3.60 -0.20
C PHE A 125 -5.82 -3.60 1.24
N ARG A 126 -7.06 -3.16 1.46
CA ARG A 126 -7.72 -3.22 2.77
C ARG A 126 -7.76 -4.65 3.31
N ARG A 127 -8.22 -5.60 2.50
CA ARG A 127 -8.29 -7.03 2.88
C ARG A 127 -6.93 -7.61 3.24
N LEU A 128 -5.86 -7.20 2.56
CA LEU A 128 -4.50 -7.60 2.93
C LEU A 128 -4.14 -7.09 4.33
N LEU A 129 -4.36 -5.81 4.61
CA LEU A 129 -3.96 -5.21 5.89
C LEU A 129 -4.81 -5.70 7.07
N GLU A 130 -6.08 -6.04 6.82
CA GLU A 130 -7.03 -6.60 7.77
C GLU A 130 -6.94 -8.13 7.87
N GLU A 131 -5.90 -8.78 7.30
CA GLU A 131 -5.63 -10.20 7.52
C GLU A 131 -5.26 -10.51 8.98
N GLN A 132 -4.77 -9.49 9.69
CA GLN A 132 -4.54 -9.51 11.14
C GLN A 132 -5.69 -8.79 11.87
N ASP A 133 -5.99 -9.24 13.09
CA ASP A 133 -7.11 -8.74 13.90
C ASP A 133 -6.67 -7.76 15.03
N ASP A 134 -5.36 -7.55 15.21
CA ASP A 134 -4.82 -6.80 16.34
C ASP A 134 -4.91 -5.27 16.16
N LEU A 135 -4.85 -4.79 14.91
CA LEU A 135 -4.83 -3.35 14.60
C LEU A 135 -5.74 -3.00 13.43
N GLN A 136 -6.67 -2.08 13.65
CA GLN A 136 -7.55 -1.59 12.60
C GLN A 136 -6.80 -0.70 11.59
N TYR A 137 -6.90 -1.02 10.31
CA TYR A 137 -6.45 -0.14 9.24
C TYR A 137 -7.37 1.09 9.12
N LYS A 138 -6.79 2.28 9.06
CA LYS A 138 -7.52 3.55 8.91
C LYS A 138 -7.28 4.13 7.51
N PRO A 139 -8.25 4.09 6.58
CA PRO A 139 -8.10 4.73 5.27
C PRO A 139 -8.17 6.27 5.37
N ALA A 140 -8.77 6.80 6.45
CA ALA A 140 -8.91 8.23 6.69
C ALA A 140 -8.74 8.56 8.18
N ALA A 141 -8.43 9.83 8.46
CA ALA A 141 -8.47 10.38 9.81
C ALA A 141 -8.86 11.86 9.77
N LEU A 142 -9.58 12.30 10.81
CA LEU A 142 -9.97 13.68 11.03
C LEU A 142 -9.05 14.33 12.04
N PHE A 143 -8.72 15.60 11.82
CA PHE A 143 -7.84 16.37 12.68
C PHE A 143 -8.42 17.74 13.00
N ARG A 144 -8.09 18.22 14.18
CA ARG A 144 -8.20 19.62 14.56
C ARG A 144 -6.81 20.13 14.89
N ASN A 145 -6.31 21.06 14.07
CA ASN A 145 -4.89 21.42 14.10
C ASN A 145 -4.05 20.12 13.97
N ASP A 146 -3.31 19.75 15.01
CA ASP A 146 -2.45 18.56 15.05
C ASP A 146 -3.05 17.37 15.83
N GLU A 147 -4.25 17.53 16.41
CA GLU A 147 -4.90 16.50 17.22
C GLU A 147 -5.88 15.67 16.38
N GLU A 148 -5.72 14.34 16.37
CA GLU A 148 -6.70 13.42 15.77
C GLU A 148 -8.02 13.48 16.57
N VAL A 149 -9.14 13.65 15.86
CA VAL A 149 -10.48 13.69 16.46
C VAL A 149 -11.36 12.57 15.92
N PRO A 150 -12.26 11.99 16.73
CA PRO A 150 -13.12 10.91 16.28
C PRO A 150 -14.03 11.30 15.12
N ASP A 151 -14.19 10.41 14.13
CA ASP A 151 -15.22 10.54 13.10
C ASP A 151 -16.52 9.88 13.58
N ILE A 152 -17.49 10.72 13.96
CA ILE A 152 -18.80 10.27 14.46
C ILE A 152 -19.51 9.36 13.45
N SER A 153 -19.26 9.52 12.14
CA SER A 153 -19.91 8.70 11.12
C SER A 153 -19.42 7.24 11.09
N GLU A 154 -18.24 6.98 11.66
CA GLU A 154 -17.64 5.65 11.75
C GLU A 154 -17.86 5.00 13.14
N MET A 155 -18.43 5.74 14.10
CA MET A 155 -18.69 5.24 15.46
C MET A 155 -19.96 4.38 15.52
N GLY A 156 -19.94 3.35 16.36
CA GLY A 156 -21.15 2.59 16.70
C GLY A 156 -22.20 3.48 17.38
N VAL A 157 -23.49 3.16 17.22
CA VAL A 157 -24.61 3.99 17.73
C VAL A 157 -24.47 4.36 19.21
N GLY A 158 -24.03 3.40 20.04
CA GLY A 158 -23.84 3.62 21.48
C GLY A 158 -22.71 4.60 21.79
N GLU A 159 -21.59 4.49 21.09
CA GLU A 159 -20.43 5.37 21.25
C GLU A 159 -20.71 6.76 20.68
N ALA A 160 -21.36 6.84 19.52
CA ALA A 160 -21.81 8.09 18.93
C ALA A 160 -22.75 8.85 19.86
N LEU A 161 -23.67 8.14 20.55
CA LEU A 161 -24.57 8.73 21.55
C LEU A 161 -23.81 9.21 22.79
N ALA A 162 -22.85 8.43 23.29
CA ALA A 162 -22.02 8.82 24.43
C ALA A 162 -21.15 10.05 24.09
N PHE A 163 -20.55 10.06 22.92
CA PHE A 163 -19.78 11.18 22.38
C PHE A 163 -20.65 12.41 22.17
N ALA A 164 -21.87 12.25 21.64
CA ALA A 164 -22.84 13.34 21.50
C ALA A 164 -23.26 13.92 22.86
N LYS A 165 -23.46 13.08 23.88
CA LYS A 165 -23.75 13.52 25.26
C LYS A 165 -22.58 14.28 25.88
N GLN A 166 -21.34 13.86 25.65
CA GLN A 166 -20.15 14.61 26.08
C GLN A 166 -20.04 15.95 25.34
N ARG A 167 -20.35 15.96 24.03
CA ARG A 167 -20.41 17.17 23.20
C ARG A 167 -21.50 18.15 23.60
N ALA A 168 -22.63 17.67 24.10
CA ALA A 168 -23.67 18.57 24.63
C ALA A 168 -23.23 19.24 25.95
N LYS A 169 -22.28 18.64 26.69
CA LYS A 169 -21.77 19.13 27.98
C LYS A 169 -20.55 20.05 27.86
N GLY A 170 -19.96 20.22 26.68
CA GLY A 170 -18.79 21.08 26.47
C GLY A 170 -18.51 21.39 24.99
N LYS A 171 -17.62 22.35 24.71
CA LYS A 171 -17.24 22.70 23.33
C LYS A 171 -16.34 21.62 22.71
N VAL A 172 -16.89 20.47 22.32
CA VAL A 172 -16.16 19.49 21.50
C VAL A 172 -15.90 20.13 20.15
N ALA A 173 -14.62 20.22 19.82
CA ALA A 173 -14.17 21.04 18.74
C ALA A 173 -14.35 20.35 17.39
N ARG A 174 -14.63 21.16 16.38
CA ARG A 174 -14.87 20.69 15.02
C ARG A 174 -13.54 20.33 14.35
N PRO A 175 -13.49 19.25 13.56
CA PRO A 175 -12.32 18.96 12.73
C PRO A 175 -12.12 20.13 11.76
N THR A 176 -10.86 20.50 11.57
CA THR A 176 -10.43 21.51 10.60
C THR A 176 -9.90 20.85 9.33
N ASN A 177 -9.48 19.59 9.42
CA ASN A 177 -8.80 18.90 8.34
C ASN A 177 -9.15 17.42 8.30
N ARG A 178 -9.09 16.84 7.10
CA ARG A 178 -9.22 15.41 6.84
C ARG A 178 -8.05 14.92 6.00
N SER A 179 -7.50 13.79 6.42
CA SER A 179 -6.49 13.03 5.70
C SER A 179 -7.14 11.77 5.13
N LEU A 180 -6.84 11.45 3.87
CA LEU A 180 -7.38 10.28 3.17
C LEU A 180 -6.27 9.62 2.37
N ILE A 181 -6.11 8.30 2.51
CA ILE A 181 -5.32 7.49 1.60
C ILE A 181 -6.13 7.33 0.31
N GLU A 182 -5.63 7.88 -0.79
CA GLU A 182 -6.33 7.86 -2.09
C GLU A 182 -5.71 6.76 -2.95
N ILE A 183 -6.49 5.70 -3.22
CA ILE A 183 -6.10 4.61 -4.11
C ILE A 183 -7.07 4.55 -5.30
N GLY A 184 -6.56 4.58 -6.52
CA GLY A 184 -7.38 4.47 -7.72
C GLY A 184 -6.65 4.74 -9.03
N ILE A 185 -7.36 4.44 -10.13
CA ILE A 185 -6.86 4.70 -11.49
C ILE A 185 -6.94 6.20 -11.77
N GLY A 186 -5.80 6.88 -11.67
CA GLY A 186 -5.68 8.29 -12.05
C GLY A 186 -5.36 8.47 -13.54
N LYS A 187 -5.66 9.66 -14.10
CA LYS A 187 -5.25 10.04 -15.46
C LYS A 187 -3.89 10.77 -15.45
N GLY A 188 -2.97 10.37 -16.34
CA GLY A 188 -1.68 11.06 -16.56
C GLY A 188 -0.70 10.95 -15.39
N ARG A 189 0.02 12.03 -15.05
CA ARG A 189 1.00 12.07 -13.92
C ARG A 189 0.36 12.00 -12.52
N ARG A 190 -0.97 11.87 -12.44
CA ARG A 190 -1.76 11.85 -11.20
C ARG A 190 -2.31 10.45 -10.91
N THR A 191 -1.55 9.40 -11.19
CA THR A 191 -1.93 8.08 -10.71
C THR A 191 -1.97 8.11 -9.18
N ARG A 192 -2.97 7.46 -8.61
CA ARG A 192 -3.17 7.32 -7.17
C ARG A 192 -2.99 5.85 -6.84
N GLU A 193 -1.92 5.26 -7.32
CA GLU A 193 -1.62 3.87 -7.03
C GLU A 193 -1.11 3.72 -5.60
N PHE A 194 -1.36 2.54 -5.06
CA PHE A 194 -0.58 1.99 -3.99
C PHE A 194 0.55 1.15 -4.61
N GLU A 195 1.81 1.50 -4.36
CA GLU A 195 2.96 0.82 -4.96
C GLU A 195 3.77 0.08 -3.91
N LEU A 196 3.93 -1.23 -4.12
CA LEU A 196 4.88 -2.06 -3.41
C LEU A 196 6.20 -2.08 -4.18
N ILE A 197 7.25 -1.54 -3.58
CA ILE A 197 8.58 -1.48 -4.16
C ILE A 197 9.48 -2.46 -3.41
N TRP A 198 9.84 -3.55 -4.08
CA TRP A 198 10.66 -4.62 -3.52
C TRP A 198 12.11 -4.51 -3.97
N TRP A 199 13.02 -4.63 -3.00
CA TRP A 199 14.47 -4.53 -3.20
C TRP A 199 15.15 -5.86 -2.87
N PRO A 200 14.92 -6.92 -3.68
CA PRO A 200 15.26 -8.32 -3.33
C PRO A 200 16.76 -8.57 -3.10
N SER A 201 17.60 -7.73 -3.70
CA SER A 201 19.05 -7.92 -3.74
C SER A 201 19.82 -6.91 -2.89
N LEU A 202 19.13 -6.08 -2.11
CA LEU A 202 19.74 -5.02 -1.29
C LEU A 202 20.73 -5.59 -0.27
N TYR A 203 20.34 -6.66 0.43
CA TYR A 203 21.21 -7.37 1.37
C TYR A 203 21.88 -8.55 0.66
N SER A 204 23.21 -8.59 0.70
CA SER A 204 23.99 -9.70 0.13
C SER A 204 23.75 -11.00 0.90
N ARG A 205 23.47 -12.10 0.18
CA ARG A 205 23.38 -13.47 0.73
C ARG A 205 22.39 -13.64 1.90
N SER A 206 21.34 -12.83 1.95
CA SER A 206 20.32 -12.84 3.01
C SER A 206 18.96 -13.32 2.48
N GLN A 207 18.15 -13.93 3.35
CA GLN A 207 16.74 -14.26 3.08
C GLN A 207 15.80 -13.04 3.24
N TYR A 208 16.35 -11.92 3.69
CA TYR A 208 15.67 -10.66 3.91
C TYR A 208 15.95 -9.67 2.78
N SER A 209 15.02 -8.73 2.59
CA SER A 209 15.11 -7.64 1.62
C SER A 209 14.52 -6.35 2.19
N LYS A 210 14.48 -5.27 1.41
CA LYS A 210 13.74 -4.05 1.78
C LYS A 210 12.44 -4.01 0.99
N LEU A 211 11.36 -3.65 1.68
CA LEU A 211 10.08 -3.28 1.07
C LEU A 211 9.88 -1.77 1.30
N THR A 212 9.61 -1.03 0.25
CA THR A 212 9.12 0.35 0.36
C THR A 212 7.70 0.37 -0.13
N ILE A 213 6.81 0.90 0.70
CA ILE A 213 5.41 1.09 0.34
C ILE A 213 5.20 2.56 0.02
N ARG A 214 4.70 2.87 -1.17
CA ARG A 214 4.40 4.23 -1.60
C ARG A 214 2.90 4.41 -1.86
N PHE A 215 2.32 5.46 -1.29
CA PHE A 215 0.91 5.79 -1.47
C PHE A 215 0.69 7.30 -1.36
N PHE A 216 -0.43 7.78 -1.89
CA PHE A 216 -0.75 9.20 -1.86
C PHE A 216 -1.73 9.49 -0.72
N ILE A 217 -1.42 10.51 0.08
CA ILE A 217 -2.36 11.04 1.07
C ILE A 217 -2.91 12.36 0.56
N ARG A 218 -4.21 12.39 0.34
CA ARG A 218 -4.98 13.60 0.08
C ARG A 218 -5.30 14.27 1.41
N LYS A 219 -5.16 15.59 1.44
CA LYS A 219 -5.52 16.44 2.58
C LYS A 219 -6.60 17.42 2.15
N ILE A 220 -7.62 17.59 2.98
CA ILE A 220 -8.77 18.46 2.73
C ILE A 220 -8.99 19.32 3.97
N SER A 221 -9.06 20.64 3.80
CA SER A 221 -9.54 21.53 4.87
C SER A 221 -11.06 21.54 4.87
N ILE A 222 -11.65 21.44 6.06
CA ILE A 222 -13.11 21.38 6.30
C ILE A 222 -13.59 22.72 6.85
#